data_AF-A0A0H2U660-F1
#
_entry.id   AF-A0A0H2U660-F1
#
_cell.length_a   1.000
_cell.length_b   1.000
_cell.length_c   1.000
_cell.angle_alpha   90.00
_cell.angle_beta   90.00
_cell.angle_gamma   90.00
#
_symmetry.space_group_name_H-M   'P 1'
#
loop_
_entity.id
_entity.type
_entity.pdbx_description
1 polymer ?
#
loop_
_entity_poly.entity_id
_entity_poly.type
_entity_poly.pdbx_seq_one_letter_code
_entity_poly.pdbx_strand_id
1 'polypeptide(L)'
;DTAVQKVDRDIERAQAEANLATRKTILNRDVEISRIEATRATEAKDEDLKQDVQKKKAAAELERLRATDVVKAAVTREVKQQAADAHAYEVTTQARADLDRNQQATNAAAYDTKTAADAQSYAVIKNADAQLQAQLKQAEGMAAMAGAYAKMSQAFGGPQGLLTYLMIEKGTFVELAKANATAVQGLQPKISVWNTGPSAGEGSGNQGSGVDAMRNVYQMLPPLMTTIQDQTGITLPSWQFGHMATEASKAEGANGQRS
;
A
#
# COMPACT_ATOMS: atom_id res chain seq x y z
N ASP A 1 156.56 -25.15 -42.52
CA ASP A 1 155.13 -25.53 -42.58
C ASP A 1 154.40 -25.76 -41.26
N THR A 2 155.03 -25.74 -40.08
CA THR A 2 154.36 -26.07 -38.80
C THR A 2 153.67 -24.90 -38.08
N ALA A 3 154.00 -23.64 -38.39
CA ALA A 3 153.38 -22.47 -37.74
C ALA A 3 152.04 -22.04 -38.37
N VAL A 4 151.92 -22.12 -39.70
CA VAL A 4 150.70 -21.79 -40.46
C VAL A 4 149.57 -22.77 -40.11
N GLN A 5 149.87 -24.06 -40.04
CA GLN A 5 148.93 -25.11 -39.61
C GLN A 5 148.42 -24.93 -38.16
N LYS A 6 149.14 -24.21 -37.30
CA LYS A 6 148.72 -23.94 -35.93
C LYS A 6 147.69 -22.80 -35.87
N VAL A 7 147.91 -21.74 -36.66
CA VAL A 7 146.99 -20.60 -36.81
C VAL A 7 145.69 -21.03 -37.50
N ASP A 8 145.79 -21.83 -38.57
CA ASP A 8 144.61 -22.36 -39.26
C ASP A 8 143.73 -23.20 -38.32
N ARG A 9 144.36 -24.02 -37.45
CA ARG A 9 143.65 -24.83 -36.44
C ARG A 9 143.01 -23.97 -35.34
N ASP A 10 143.64 -22.87 -34.94
CA ASP A 10 143.09 -21.95 -33.94
C ASP A 10 141.90 -21.14 -34.52
N ILE A 11 141.94 -20.78 -35.80
CA ILE A 11 140.80 -20.18 -36.54
C ILE A 11 139.64 -21.18 -36.65
N GLU A 12 139.94 -22.43 -36.98
CA GLU A 12 138.93 -23.49 -37.11
C GLU A 12 138.28 -23.82 -35.75
N ARG A 13 139.07 -23.82 -34.66
CA ARG A 13 138.55 -23.92 -33.28
C ARG A 13 137.68 -22.74 -32.90
N ALA A 14 138.11 -21.50 -33.19
CA ALA A 14 137.32 -20.30 -32.89
C ALA A 14 136.01 -20.26 -33.69
N GLN A 15 136.02 -20.69 -34.96
CA GLN A 15 134.81 -20.84 -35.78
C GLN A 15 133.88 -21.94 -35.23
N ALA A 16 134.42 -23.09 -34.82
CA ALA A 16 133.65 -24.16 -34.20
C ALA A 16 133.02 -23.71 -32.88
N GLU A 17 133.75 -22.97 -32.05
CA GLU A 17 133.26 -22.39 -30.79
C GLU A 17 132.18 -21.33 -31.02
N ALA A 18 132.34 -20.43 -31.99
CA ALA A 18 131.33 -19.43 -32.36
C ALA A 18 130.05 -20.09 -32.92
N ASN A 19 130.20 -21.12 -33.76
CA ASN A 19 129.08 -21.91 -34.27
C ASN A 19 128.36 -22.67 -33.15
N LEU A 20 129.12 -23.25 -32.21
CA LEU A 20 128.57 -23.94 -31.04
C LEU A 20 127.86 -22.97 -30.09
N ALA A 21 128.41 -21.78 -29.86
CA ALA A 21 127.78 -20.72 -29.07
C ALA A 21 126.47 -20.26 -29.72
N THR A 22 126.47 -20.03 -31.04
CA THR A 22 125.27 -19.67 -31.81
C THR A 22 124.19 -20.75 -31.69
N ARG A 23 124.55 -22.02 -31.91
CA ARG A 23 123.61 -23.14 -31.74
C ARG A 23 123.07 -23.26 -30.32
N LYS A 24 123.90 -23.06 -29.29
CA LYS A 24 123.46 -23.01 -27.89
C LYS A 24 122.47 -21.87 -27.62
N THR A 25 122.70 -20.67 -28.17
CA THR A 25 121.77 -19.55 -28.00
C THR A 25 120.42 -19.80 -28.68
N ILE A 26 120.41 -20.40 -29.87
CA ILE A 26 119.18 -20.77 -30.58
C ILE A 26 118.41 -21.83 -29.78
N LEU A 27 119.09 -22.89 -29.34
CA LEU A 27 118.49 -23.94 -28.49
C LEU A 27 117.91 -23.36 -27.19
N ASN A 28 118.64 -22.49 -26.49
CA ASN A 28 118.14 -21.85 -25.28
C ASN A 28 116.91 -20.96 -25.56
N ARG A 29 116.94 -20.18 -26.64
CA ARG A 29 115.81 -19.34 -27.06
C ARG A 29 114.58 -20.21 -27.36
N ASP A 30 114.76 -21.31 -28.10
CA ASP A 30 113.65 -22.19 -28.48
C ASP A 30 113.07 -22.90 -27.23
N VAL A 31 113.90 -23.25 -26.25
CA VAL A 31 113.46 -23.76 -24.93
C VAL A 31 112.69 -22.68 -24.15
N GLU A 32 113.16 -21.44 -24.13
CA GLU A 32 112.46 -20.33 -23.46
C GLU A 32 111.12 -20.00 -24.13
N ILE A 33 111.07 -19.95 -25.46
CA ILE A 33 109.83 -19.74 -26.22
C ILE A 33 108.85 -20.88 -25.89
N SER A 34 109.29 -22.13 -25.95
CA SER A 34 108.45 -23.29 -25.62
C SER A 34 107.93 -23.21 -24.18
N ARG A 35 108.74 -22.74 -23.23
CA ARG A 35 108.33 -22.53 -21.84
C ARG A 35 107.30 -21.40 -21.70
N ILE A 36 107.50 -20.28 -22.40
CA ILE A 36 106.56 -19.15 -22.39
C ILE A 36 105.24 -19.54 -23.03
N GLU A 37 105.27 -20.23 -24.17
CA GLU A 37 104.07 -20.74 -24.84
C GLU A 37 103.31 -21.73 -23.97
N ALA A 38 104.01 -22.66 -23.32
CA ALA A 38 103.40 -23.57 -22.35
C ALA A 38 102.74 -22.81 -21.18
N THR A 39 103.40 -21.78 -20.65
CA THR A 39 102.89 -20.97 -19.53
C THR A 39 101.68 -20.13 -19.93
N ARG A 40 101.72 -19.49 -21.10
CA ARG A 40 100.55 -18.74 -21.63
C ARG A 40 99.40 -19.68 -21.99
N ALA A 41 99.69 -20.88 -22.48
CA ALA A 41 98.66 -21.88 -22.75
C ALA A 41 97.99 -22.37 -21.47
N THR A 42 98.72 -22.50 -20.35
CA THR A 42 98.11 -22.80 -19.06
C THR A 42 97.31 -21.62 -18.53
N GLU A 43 97.84 -20.39 -18.58
CA GLU A 43 97.13 -19.18 -18.13
C GLU A 43 95.85 -18.92 -18.94
N ALA A 44 95.89 -19.10 -20.26
CA ALA A 44 94.71 -18.97 -21.12
C ALA A 44 93.64 -20.00 -20.75
N LYS A 45 94.04 -21.25 -20.50
CA LYS A 45 93.10 -22.30 -20.05
C LYS A 45 92.52 -22.00 -18.68
N ASP A 46 93.32 -21.47 -17.75
CA ASP A 46 92.85 -21.10 -16.42
C ASP A 46 91.86 -19.93 -16.47
N GLU A 47 92.11 -18.93 -17.32
CA GLU A 47 91.19 -17.81 -17.51
C GLU A 47 89.90 -18.25 -18.21
N ASP A 48 89.99 -19.12 -19.23
CA ASP A 48 88.81 -19.72 -19.88
C ASP A 48 87.98 -20.53 -18.87
N LEU A 49 88.63 -21.33 -18.03
CA LEU A 49 87.97 -22.11 -16.98
C LEU A 49 87.29 -21.20 -15.95
N LYS A 50 87.93 -20.09 -15.58
CA LYS A 50 87.37 -19.08 -14.68
C LYS A 50 86.15 -18.39 -15.29
N GLN A 51 86.20 -18.02 -16.57
CA GLN A 51 85.05 -17.47 -17.28
C GLN A 51 83.90 -18.49 -17.36
N ASP A 52 84.19 -19.76 -17.64
CA ASP A 52 83.16 -20.81 -17.69
C ASP A 52 82.50 -21.02 -16.32
N VAL A 53 83.28 -21.01 -15.23
CA VAL A 53 82.75 -21.06 -13.86
C VAL A 53 81.86 -19.85 -13.57
N GLN A 54 82.26 -18.63 -13.97
CA GLN A 54 81.42 -17.44 -13.80
C GLN A 54 80.12 -17.52 -14.60
N LYS A 55 80.18 -17.98 -15.86
CA LYS A 55 78.98 -18.19 -16.70
C LYS A 55 78.05 -19.22 -16.07
N LYS A 56 78.59 -20.34 -15.57
CA LYS A 56 77.81 -21.37 -14.86
C LYS A 56 77.19 -20.85 -13.57
N LYS A 57 77.93 -20.05 -12.78
CA LYS A 57 77.40 -19.41 -11.56
C LYS A 57 76.29 -18.41 -11.90
N ALA A 58 76.46 -17.59 -12.93
CA ALA A 58 75.44 -16.64 -13.37
C ALA A 58 74.18 -17.36 -13.89
N ALA A 59 74.35 -18.45 -14.63
CA ALA A 59 73.23 -19.28 -15.10
C ALA A 59 72.47 -19.93 -13.93
N ALA A 60 73.20 -20.49 -12.94
CA ALA A 60 72.60 -21.08 -11.74
C ALA A 60 71.82 -20.05 -10.92
N GLU A 61 72.35 -18.83 -10.75
CA GLU A 61 71.64 -17.76 -10.03
C GLU A 61 70.41 -17.26 -10.79
N LEU A 62 70.48 -17.16 -12.12
CA LEU A 62 69.33 -16.81 -12.95
C LEU A 62 68.22 -17.87 -12.83
N GLU A 63 68.57 -19.15 -12.81
CA GLU A 63 67.62 -20.23 -12.60
C GLU A 63 67.01 -20.20 -11.20
N ARG A 64 67.82 -19.91 -10.17
CA ARG A 64 67.35 -19.72 -8.80
C ARG A 64 66.35 -18.56 -8.69
N LEU A 65 66.63 -17.43 -9.35
CA LEU A 65 65.71 -16.28 -9.41
C LEU A 65 64.41 -16.64 -10.13
N ARG A 66 64.49 -17.32 -11.28
CA ARG A 66 63.31 -17.82 -12.00
C ARG A 66 62.47 -18.76 -11.15
N ALA A 67 63.11 -19.69 -10.43
CA ALA A 67 62.41 -20.58 -9.51
C ALA A 67 61.69 -19.79 -8.40
N THR A 68 62.36 -18.77 -7.85
CA THR A 68 61.76 -17.89 -6.83
C THR A 68 60.55 -17.13 -7.38
N ASP A 69 60.64 -16.60 -8.59
CA ASP A 69 59.55 -15.88 -9.24
C ASP A 69 58.36 -16.78 -9.57
N VAL A 70 58.63 -18.00 -10.05
CA VAL A 70 57.58 -19.00 -10.31
C VAL A 70 56.88 -19.39 -9.01
N VAL A 71 57.63 -19.61 -7.92
CA VAL A 71 57.04 -19.90 -6.60
C VAL A 71 56.20 -18.72 -6.12
N LYS A 72 56.71 -17.49 -6.23
CA LYS A 72 55.96 -16.29 -5.85
C LYS A 72 54.67 -16.11 -6.66
N ALA A 73 54.73 -16.37 -7.97
CA ALA A 73 53.55 -16.34 -8.84
C ALA A 73 52.54 -17.43 -8.47
N ALA A 74 53.01 -18.65 -8.17
CA ALA A 74 52.18 -19.76 -7.72
C ALA A 74 51.47 -19.44 -6.39
N VAL A 75 52.21 -18.94 -5.39
CA VAL A 75 51.65 -18.51 -4.10
C VAL A 75 50.63 -17.40 -4.30
N THR A 76 50.94 -16.39 -5.13
CA THR A 76 49.99 -15.28 -5.39
C THR A 76 48.71 -15.78 -6.06
N ARG A 77 48.82 -16.72 -7.00
CA ARG A 77 47.67 -17.34 -7.64
C ARG A 77 46.84 -18.11 -6.62
N GLU A 78 47.47 -18.91 -5.78
CA GLU A 78 46.81 -19.70 -4.74
C GLU A 78 46.06 -18.81 -3.74
N VAL A 79 46.71 -17.76 -3.24
CA VAL A 79 46.09 -16.79 -2.31
C VAL A 79 44.89 -16.10 -2.95
N LYS A 80 44.99 -15.69 -4.22
CA LYS A 80 43.87 -15.08 -4.95
C LYS A 80 42.72 -16.06 -5.16
N GLN A 81 43.03 -17.31 -5.47
CA GLN A 81 42.03 -18.36 -5.64
C GLN A 81 41.29 -18.61 -4.32
N GLN A 82 42.02 -18.81 -3.22
CA GLN A 82 41.44 -18.99 -1.89
C GLN A 82 40.60 -17.78 -1.45
N ALA A 83 41.06 -16.55 -1.73
CA ALA A 83 40.29 -15.34 -1.43
C ALA A 83 38.99 -15.25 -2.26
N ALA A 84 39.05 -15.62 -3.55
CA ALA A 84 37.87 -15.65 -4.41
C ALA A 84 36.87 -16.73 -3.98
N ASP A 85 37.37 -17.91 -3.62
CA ASP A 85 36.55 -19.02 -3.13
C ASP A 85 35.90 -18.68 -1.79
N ALA A 86 36.64 -18.06 -0.87
CA ALA A 86 36.12 -17.57 0.40
C ALA A 86 35.01 -16.52 0.19
N HIS A 87 35.24 -15.54 -0.69
CA HIS A 87 34.23 -14.53 -1.02
C HIS A 87 32.99 -15.15 -1.68
N ALA A 88 33.16 -16.11 -2.60
CA ALA A 88 32.03 -16.82 -3.21
C ALA A 88 31.24 -17.62 -2.15
N TYR A 89 31.93 -18.23 -1.19
CA TYR A 89 31.30 -18.93 -0.08
C TYR A 89 30.51 -17.96 0.83
N GLU A 90 31.08 -16.81 1.19
CA GLU A 90 30.39 -15.79 1.99
C GLU A 90 29.13 -15.26 1.28
N VAL A 91 29.22 -14.93 -0.01
CA VAL A 91 28.07 -14.44 -0.78
C VAL A 91 26.99 -15.50 -0.90
N THR A 92 27.35 -16.76 -1.17
CA THR A 92 26.36 -17.84 -1.32
C THR A 92 25.69 -18.21 0.01
N THR A 93 26.43 -18.18 1.11
CA THR A 93 25.87 -18.40 2.45
C THR A 93 24.94 -17.26 2.87
N GLN A 94 25.33 -16.01 2.62
CA GLN A 94 24.49 -14.86 2.89
C GLN A 94 23.21 -14.88 2.03
N ALA A 95 23.33 -15.14 0.72
CA ALA A 95 22.18 -15.24 -0.16
C ALA A 95 21.21 -16.36 0.24
N ARG A 96 21.73 -17.52 0.69
CA ARG A 96 20.90 -18.60 1.26
C ARG A 96 20.20 -18.17 2.54
N ALA A 97 20.91 -17.52 3.46
CA ALA A 97 20.33 -17.03 4.70
C ALA A 97 19.21 -16.02 4.46
N ASP A 98 19.39 -15.11 3.51
CA ASP A 98 18.36 -14.11 3.15
C ASP A 98 17.16 -14.76 2.45
N LEU A 99 17.39 -15.76 1.58
CA LEU A 99 16.32 -16.54 0.97
C LEU A 99 15.51 -17.28 2.03
N ASP A 100 16.16 -17.98 2.96
CA ASP A 100 15.49 -18.70 4.05
C ASP A 100 14.71 -17.75 4.95
N ARG A 101 15.28 -16.59 5.30
CA ARG A 101 14.59 -15.54 6.06
C ARG A 101 13.34 -15.06 5.33
N ASN A 102 13.45 -14.76 4.04
CA ASN A 102 12.33 -14.29 3.23
C ASN A 102 11.24 -15.36 3.06
N GLN A 103 11.63 -16.63 2.88
CA GLN A 103 10.69 -17.74 2.82
C GLN A 103 9.95 -17.92 4.15
N GLN A 104 10.67 -17.89 5.28
CA GLN A 104 10.04 -17.98 6.60
C GLN A 104 9.09 -16.81 6.85
N ALA A 105 9.49 -15.58 6.53
CA ALA A 105 8.64 -14.40 6.69
C ALA A 105 7.38 -14.47 5.82
N THR A 106 7.52 -14.91 4.56
CA THR A 106 6.40 -15.07 3.62
C THR A 106 5.45 -16.18 4.08
N ASN A 107 6.00 -17.32 4.51
CA ASN A 107 5.22 -18.44 5.02
C ASN A 107 4.48 -18.08 6.31
N ALA A 108 5.12 -17.34 7.21
CA ALA A 108 4.48 -16.83 8.42
C ALA A 108 3.33 -15.87 8.08
N ALA A 109 3.56 -14.89 7.19
CA ALA A 109 2.50 -13.97 6.76
C ALA A 109 1.32 -14.69 6.06
N ALA A 110 1.62 -15.70 5.24
CA ALA A 110 0.60 -16.52 4.60
C ALA A 110 -0.20 -17.35 5.63
N TYR A 111 0.49 -17.91 6.63
CA TYR A 111 -0.15 -18.64 7.72
C TYR A 111 -1.03 -17.74 8.58
N ASP A 112 -0.55 -16.55 8.94
CA ASP A 112 -1.32 -15.56 9.72
C ASP A 112 -2.56 -15.11 8.95
N THR A 113 -2.43 -14.84 7.64
CA THR A 113 -3.56 -14.46 6.79
C THR A 113 -4.59 -15.59 6.70
N LYS A 114 -4.13 -16.83 6.51
CA LYS A 114 -5.01 -17.99 6.44
C LYS A 114 -5.74 -18.21 7.76
N THR A 115 -5.02 -18.19 8.89
CA THR A 115 -5.61 -18.39 10.21
C THR A 115 -6.57 -17.26 10.58
N ALA A 116 -6.26 -16.01 10.23
CA ALA A 116 -7.17 -14.89 10.41
C ALA A 116 -8.46 -15.04 9.58
N ALA A 117 -8.34 -15.46 8.31
CA ALA A 117 -9.48 -15.71 7.44
C ALA A 117 -10.34 -16.88 7.95
N ASP A 118 -9.70 -17.99 8.38
CA ASP A 118 -10.39 -19.15 8.95
C ASP A 118 -11.12 -18.77 10.25
N ALA A 119 -10.49 -17.96 11.12
CA ALA A 119 -11.11 -17.46 12.34
C ALA A 119 -12.31 -16.54 12.06
N GLN A 120 -12.21 -15.65 11.06
CA GLN A 120 -13.32 -14.79 10.64
C GLN A 120 -14.49 -15.61 10.08
N SER A 121 -14.19 -16.58 9.21
CA SER A 121 -15.21 -17.49 8.66
C SER A 121 -15.92 -18.26 9.78
N TYR A 122 -15.14 -18.82 10.71
CA TYR A 122 -15.69 -19.52 11.87
C TYR A 122 -16.58 -18.62 12.73
N ALA A 123 -16.15 -17.39 13.01
CA ALA A 123 -16.93 -16.42 13.77
C ALA A 123 -18.25 -16.06 13.06
N VAL A 124 -18.22 -15.85 11.75
CA VAL A 124 -19.44 -15.56 10.95
C VAL A 124 -20.40 -16.74 10.99
N ILE A 125 -19.92 -17.97 10.78
CA ILE A 125 -20.75 -19.19 10.84
C ILE A 125 -21.37 -19.33 12.23
N LYS A 126 -20.58 -19.17 13.30
CA LYS A 126 -21.10 -19.27 14.67
C LYS A 126 -22.12 -18.19 15.02
N ASN A 127 -21.91 -16.96 14.55
CA ASN A 127 -22.88 -15.89 14.75
C ASN A 127 -24.17 -16.15 13.97
N ALA A 128 -24.08 -16.64 12.73
CA ALA A 128 -25.24 -17.00 11.93
C ALA A 128 -26.04 -18.16 12.57
N ASP A 129 -25.36 -19.20 13.03
CA ASP A 129 -25.97 -20.33 13.74
C ASP A 129 -26.67 -19.85 15.03
N ALA A 130 -26.01 -18.98 15.80
CA ALA A 130 -26.59 -18.42 17.01
C ALA A 130 -27.84 -17.57 16.72
N GLN A 131 -27.81 -16.76 15.66
CA GLN A 131 -28.97 -15.99 15.21
C GLN A 131 -30.12 -16.89 14.75
N LEU A 132 -29.83 -17.92 13.99
CA LEU A 132 -30.83 -18.90 13.54
C LEU A 132 -31.45 -19.61 14.74
N GLN A 133 -30.64 -20.06 15.70
CA GLN A 133 -31.15 -20.69 16.91
C GLN A 133 -31.99 -19.73 17.76
N ALA A 134 -31.61 -18.46 17.86
CA ALA A 134 -32.39 -17.44 18.55
C ALA A 134 -33.75 -17.21 17.88
N GLN A 135 -33.78 -17.11 16.55
CA GLN A 135 -35.02 -16.97 15.78
C GLN A 135 -35.93 -18.19 15.91
N LEU A 136 -35.36 -19.41 15.88
CA LEU A 136 -36.12 -20.64 16.10
C LEU A 136 -36.76 -20.65 17.49
N LYS A 137 -35.99 -20.34 18.55
CA LYS A 137 -36.53 -20.27 19.92
C LYS A 137 -37.57 -19.17 20.07
N GLN A 138 -37.40 -18.03 19.40
CA GLN A 138 -38.38 -16.96 19.39
C GLN A 138 -39.68 -17.40 18.70
N ALA A 139 -39.58 -18.08 17.55
CA ALA A 139 -40.72 -18.63 16.83
C ALA A 139 -41.45 -19.72 17.64
N GLU A 140 -40.71 -20.61 18.31
CA GLU A 140 -41.27 -21.59 19.25
C GLU A 140 -42.01 -20.90 20.42
N GLY A 141 -41.41 -19.85 20.99
CA GLY A 141 -42.04 -19.04 22.03
C GLY A 141 -43.32 -18.35 21.56
N MET A 142 -43.32 -17.80 20.34
CA MET A 142 -44.50 -17.21 19.72
C MET A 142 -45.59 -18.25 19.44
N ALA A 143 -45.22 -19.44 18.96
CA ALA A 143 -46.16 -20.54 18.74
C ALA A 143 -46.76 -21.04 20.06
N ALA A 144 -45.97 -21.15 21.12
CA ALA A 144 -46.45 -21.50 22.45
C ALA A 144 -47.41 -20.42 23.00
N MET A 145 -47.08 -19.14 22.83
CA MET A 145 -47.97 -18.03 23.17
C MET A 145 -49.27 -18.07 22.36
N ALA A 146 -49.19 -18.28 21.05
CA ALA A 146 -50.37 -18.43 20.19
C ALA A 146 -51.25 -19.60 20.63
N GLY A 147 -50.65 -20.73 21.03
CA GLY A 147 -51.36 -21.86 21.63
C GLY A 147 -52.01 -21.53 22.97
N ALA A 148 -51.36 -20.74 23.82
CA ALA A 148 -51.93 -20.26 25.08
C ALA A 148 -53.13 -19.30 24.83
N TYR A 149 -52.97 -18.34 23.91
CA TYR A 149 -54.06 -17.46 23.48
C TYR A 149 -55.21 -18.23 22.84
N ALA A 150 -54.95 -19.29 22.08
CA ALA A 150 -55.99 -20.14 21.51
C ALA A 150 -56.80 -20.85 22.61
N LYS A 151 -56.15 -21.41 23.63
CA LYS A 151 -56.83 -22.02 24.79
C LYS A 151 -57.61 -20.98 25.60
N MET A 152 -57.04 -19.78 25.79
CA MET A 152 -57.69 -18.69 26.49
C MET A 152 -58.92 -18.14 25.72
N SER A 153 -58.81 -18.05 24.40
CA SER A 153 -59.91 -17.72 23.49
C SER A 153 -61.05 -18.73 23.60
N GLN A 154 -60.74 -20.02 23.65
CA GLN A 154 -61.74 -21.07 23.89
C GLN A 154 -62.41 -20.91 25.27
N ALA A 155 -61.65 -20.61 26.31
CA ALA A 155 -62.18 -20.44 27.67
C ALA A 155 -63.10 -19.20 27.83
N PHE A 156 -62.82 -18.11 27.11
CA PHE A 156 -63.61 -16.86 27.18
C PHE A 156 -64.75 -16.78 26.14
N GLY A 157 -65.14 -17.89 25.52
CA GLY A 157 -66.28 -17.93 24.60
C GLY A 157 -65.98 -17.46 23.17
N GLY A 158 -64.71 -17.51 22.76
CA GLY A 158 -64.24 -17.25 21.40
C GLY A 158 -63.31 -16.04 21.29
N PRO A 159 -62.82 -15.74 20.06
CA PRO A 159 -61.81 -14.70 19.83
C PRO A 159 -62.24 -13.31 20.29
N GLN A 160 -63.54 -13.00 20.23
CA GLN A 160 -64.08 -11.70 20.64
C GLN A 160 -64.08 -11.51 22.17
N GLY A 161 -64.28 -12.58 22.94
CA GLY A 161 -64.23 -12.54 24.40
C GLY A 161 -62.80 -12.28 24.91
N LEU A 162 -61.83 -12.97 24.31
CA LEU A 162 -60.41 -12.74 24.59
C LEU A 162 -59.96 -11.33 24.20
N LEU A 163 -60.37 -10.82 23.03
CA LEU A 163 -60.05 -9.46 22.60
C LEU A 163 -60.58 -8.43 23.61
N THR A 164 -61.83 -8.59 24.05
CA THR A 164 -62.45 -7.69 25.04
C THR A 164 -61.70 -7.73 26.37
N TYR A 165 -61.33 -8.91 26.85
CA TYR A 165 -60.53 -9.07 28.07
C TYR A 165 -59.16 -8.39 27.95
N LEU A 166 -58.43 -8.63 26.85
CA LEU A 166 -57.14 -7.98 26.59
C LEU A 166 -57.24 -6.46 26.47
N MET A 167 -58.31 -5.94 25.86
CA MET A 167 -58.55 -4.50 25.76
C MET A 167 -58.83 -3.85 27.12
N ILE A 168 -59.53 -4.55 28.01
CA ILE A 168 -59.74 -4.10 29.40
C ILE A 168 -58.42 -4.16 30.17
N GLU A 169 -57.71 -5.29 30.12
CA GLU A 169 -56.45 -5.50 30.87
C GLU A 169 -55.35 -4.52 30.45
N LYS A 170 -55.17 -4.31 29.14
CA LYS A 170 -54.19 -3.35 28.60
C LYS A 170 -54.65 -1.90 28.67
N GLY A 171 -55.86 -1.62 29.17
CA GLY A 171 -56.38 -0.27 29.33
C GLY A 171 -56.62 0.49 28.02
N THR A 172 -56.75 -0.22 26.88
CA THR A 172 -56.90 0.44 25.56
C THR A 172 -58.16 1.29 25.48
N PHE A 173 -59.21 0.94 26.23
CA PHE A 173 -60.42 1.77 26.36
C PHE A 173 -60.14 3.11 27.04
N VAL A 174 -59.24 3.14 28.03
CA VAL A 174 -58.86 4.38 28.73
C VAL A 174 -58.02 5.26 27.81
N GLU A 175 -57.10 4.66 27.03
CA GLU A 175 -56.30 5.38 26.06
C GLU A 175 -57.15 5.92 24.90
N LEU A 176 -58.07 5.11 24.36
CA LEU A 176 -59.00 5.54 23.31
C LEU A 176 -59.93 6.65 23.82
N ALA A 177 -60.45 6.53 25.05
CA ALA A 177 -61.26 7.58 25.66
C ALA A 177 -60.46 8.89 25.87
N LYS A 178 -59.21 8.81 26.31
CA LYS A 178 -58.32 9.97 26.43
C LYS A 178 -58.03 10.61 25.07
N ALA A 179 -57.69 9.81 24.06
CA ALA A 179 -57.43 10.29 22.70
C ALA A 179 -58.65 10.98 22.09
N ASN A 180 -59.84 10.38 22.24
CA ASN A 180 -61.11 10.97 21.81
C ASN A 180 -61.43 12.25 22.59
N ALA A 181 -61.18 12.28 23.90
CA ALA A 181 -61.36 13.49 24.71
C ALA A 181 -60.44 14.62 24.25
N THR A 182 -59.16 14.36 23.96
CA THR A 182 -58.26 15.36 23.37
C THR A 182 -58.68 15.79 21.97
N ALA A 183 -59.20 14.89 21.13
CA ALA A 183 -59.70 15.25 19.80
C ALA A 183 -60.95 16.12 19.88
N VAL A 184 -61.88 15.83 20.80
CA VAL A 184 -63.06 16.67 21.09
C VAL A 184 -62.69 17.99 21.76
N GLN A 185 -61.62 18.03 22.56
CA GLN A 185 -61.11 19.26 23.15
C GLN A 185 -60.42 20.15 22.08
N GLY A 186 -59.78 19.54 21.07
CA GLY A 186 -59.17 20.26 19.94
C GLY A 186 -60.19 20.74 18.91
N LEU A 187 -61.31 20.03 18.76
CA LEU A 187 -62.53 20.56 18.15
C LEU A 187 -63.14 21.56 19.14
N GLN A 188 -62.64 22.79 19.17
CA GLN A 188 -63.26 23.86 19.93
C GLN A 188 -64.45 24.40 19.10
N PRO A 189 -65.71 23.91 19.26
CA PRO A 189 -66.80 24.50 18.52
C PRO A 189 -66.95 25.95 19.01
N LYS A 190 -66.69 26.91 18.13
CA LYS A 190 -67.11 28.30 18.36
C LYS A 190 -68.64 28.31 18.34
N ILE A 191 -69.27 28.02 19.48
CA ILE A 191 -70.70 28.21 19.67
C ILE A 191 -70.92 29.72 19.67
N SER A 192 -71.31 30.28 18.53
CA SER A 192 -71.85 31.62 18.46
C SER A 192 -73.22 31.62 19.14
N VAL A 193 -73.27 32.06 20.40
CA VAL A 193 -74.54 32.32 21.08
C VAL A 193 -75.14 33.55 20.42
N TRP A 194 -76.23 33.36 19.66
CA TRP A 194 -76.94 34.45 19.02
C TRP A 194 -77.84 35.10 20.06
N ASN A 195 -77.46 36.28 20.53
CA ASN A 195 -78.22 37.03 21.54
C ASN A 195 -79.29 37.89 20.86
N THR A 196 -80.52 37.39 20.72
CA THR A 196 -81.69 38.25 20.49
C THR A 196 -82.09 38.86 21.82
N GLY A 197 -81.76 40.14 22.04
CA GLY A 197 -82.08 40.85 23.28
C GLY A 197 -83.58 40.79 23.65
N PRO A 198 -83.91 40.97 24.94
CA PRO A 198 -85.25 40.70 25.46
C PRO A 198 -86.30 41.63 24.86
N SER A 199 -87.36 41.04 24.31
CA SER A 199 -88.59 41.74 23.92
C SER A 199 -89.35 42.14 25.20
N ALA A 200 -89.08 43.33 25.72
CA ALA A 200 -89.94 43.97 26.72
C ALA A 200 -91.11 44.66 26.01
N GLY A 201 -92.34 44.23 26.31
CA GLY A 201 -93.55 44.83 25.78
C GLY A 201 -93.97 46.08 26.56
N GLU A 202 -94.56 47.06 25.86
CA GLU A 202 -95.91 47.60 26.12
C GLU A 202 -96.23 48.78 25.16
N GLY A 203 -97.38 48.67 24.50
CA GLY A 203 -98.35 49.76 24.31
C GLY A 203 -98.07 50.93 23.34
N SER A 204 -98.87 50.94 22.25
CA SER A 204 -99.54 52.12 21.64
C SER A 204 -99.02 52.62 20.29
N GLY A 205 -99.95 52.68 19.32
CA GLY A 205 -99.98 53.74 18.32
C GLY A 205 -99.33 53.50 16.96
N ASN A 206 -100.05 52.78 16.09
CA ASN A 206 -100.20 53.02 14.65
C ASN A 206 -99.44 54.21 14.02
N GLN A 207 -98.48 53.95 13.12
CA GLN A 207 -98.53 54.23 11.66
C GLN A 207 -97.12 53.98 11.06
N GLY A 208 -97.05 53.46 9.82
CA GLY A 208 -95.88 52.77 9.29
C GLY A 208 -94.64 53.59 8.90
N SER A 209 -93.53 52.88 8.67
CA SER A 209 -92.58 53.16 7.59
C SER A 209 -91.58 52.00 7.45
N GLY A 210 -91.38 51.49 6.24
CA GLY A 210 -90.60 50.29 5.89
C GLY A 210 -89.07 50.36 6.10
N VAL A 211 -88.62 51.11 7.11
CA VAL A 211 -87.21 51.22 7.51
C VAL A 211 -86.82 50.25 8.65
N ASP A 212 -87.78 49.69 9.39
CA ASP A 212 -87.50 48.68 10.43
C ASP A 212 -87.31 47.26 9.89
N ALA A 213 -87.96 46.93 8.77
CA ALA A 213 -87.79 45.62 8.12
C ALA A 213 -86.36 45.42 7.57
N MET A 214 -85.76 46.49 7.02
CA MET A 214 -84.38 46.45 6.51
C MET A 214 -83.33 46.35 7.64
N ARG A 215 -83.62 46.89 8.83
CA ARG A 215 -82.74 46.80 10.00
C ARG A 215 -82.73 45.41 10.63
N ASN A 216 -83.84 44.68 10.51
CA ASN A 216 -84.01 43.31 11.01
C ASN A 216 -83.33 42.27 10.11
N VAL A 217 -83.36 42.45 8.78
CA VAL A 217 -82.66 41.56 7.83
C VAL A 217 -81.13 41.69 7.93
N TYR A 218 -80.60 42.90 8.16
CA TYR A 218 -79.17 43.10 8.41
C TYR A 218 -78.69 42.46 9.73
N GLN A 219 -79.60 42.31 10.69
CA GLN A 219 -79.32 41.64 11.95
C GLN A 219 -79.42 40.12 11.84
N MET A 220 -80.07 39.54 10.83
CA MET A 220 -80.19 38.08 10.61
C MET A 220 -79.08 37.47 9.74
N LEU A 221 -78.18 38.28 9.18
CA LEU A 221 -77.03 37.79 8.43
C LEU A 221 -75.89 37.43 9.40
N PRO A 222 -75.52 36.14 9.53
CA PRO A 222 -74.36 35.75 10.33
C PRO A 222 -73.09 36.38 9.74
N PRO A 223 -72.13 36.86 10.55
CA PRO A 223 -70.92 37.51 10.06
C PRO A 223 -70.00 36.49 9.37
N LEU A 224 -70.19 36.29 8.07
CA LEU A 224 -69.32 35.44 7.22
C LEU A 224 -67.97 36.11 6.89
N MET A 225 -67.82 37.40 7.18
CA MET A 225 -66.59 38.14 6.85
C MET A 225 -65.49 38.02 7.91
N THR A 226 -65.81 37.70 9.16
CA THR A 226 -64.79 37.47 10.20
C THR A 226 -64.41 36.00 10.36
N THR A 227 -65.28 35.07 9.97
CA THR A 227 -65.00 33.63 10.11
C THR A 227 -64.09 33.09 9.01
N ILE A 228 -64.16 33.60 7.77
CA ILE A 228 -63.21 33.22 6.72
C ILE A 228 -61.81 33.82 6.99
N GLN A 229 -61.76 35.06 7.47
CA GLN A 229 -60.49 35.76 7.78
C GLN A 229 -59.76 35.11 8.97
N ASP A 230 -60.49 34.71 10.03
CA ASP A 230 -59.89 34.04 11.20
C ASP A 230 -59.62 32.54 11.01
N GLN A 231 -60.34 31.84 10.12
CA GLN A 231 -60.14 30.38 9.93
C GLN A 231 -59.15 30.02 8.82
N THR A 232 -58.80 30.93 7.91
CA THR A 232 -57.92 30.59 6.78
C THR A 232 -56.68 31.47 6.65
N GLY A 233 -56.56 32.58 7.40
CA GLY A 233 -55.35 33.41 7.43
C GLY A 233 -54.98 34.08 6.10
N ILE A 234 -55.89 34.14 5.14
CA ILE A 234 -55.66 34.72 3.81
C ILE A 234 -56.30 36.11 3.73
N THR A 235 -55.47 37.15 3.56
CA THR A 235 -55.91 38.50 3.19
C THR A 235 -56.08 38.59 1.68
N LEU A 236 -57.29 38.90 1.20
CA LEU A 236 -57.55 39.02 -0.24
C LEU A 236 -56.98 40.34 -0.82
N PRO A 237 -56.31 40.34 -2.00
CA PRO A 237 -55.60 41.50 -2.53
C PRO A 237 -56.53 42.61 -3.08
N SER A 238 -56.02 43.84 -3.11
CA SER A 238 -56.72 45.11 -3.37
C SER A 238 -57.25 45.36 -4.79
N TRP A 239 -57.39 44.36 -5.67
CA TRP A 239 -57.83 44.55 -7.07
C TRP A 239 -59.21 43.98 -7.42
N GLN A 240 -60.04 43.62 -6.42
CA GLN A 240 -61.44 43.22 -6.64
C GLN A 240 -62.46 44.37 -6.41
N PHE A 241 -61.99 45.57 -6.09
CA PHE A 241 -62.79 46.81 -6.11
C PHE A 241 -62.54 47.57 -7.42
N GLY A 242 -63.00 47.03 -8.54
CA GLY A 242 -62.78 47.70 -9.82
C GLY A 242 -63.01 46.87 -11.07
N HIS A 243 -64.14 46.17 -11.17
CA HIS A 243 -64.65 45.69 -12.46
C HIS A 243 -66.19 45.69 -12.43
N MET A 244 -66.77 46.89 -12.38
CA MET A 244 -68.15 47.18 -12.82
C MET A 244 -68.14 48.57 -13.48
N ALA A 245 -67.36 48.71 -14.55
CA ALA A 245 -67.42 49.88 -15.44
C ALA A 245 -66.78 49.66 -16.84
N THR A 246 -66.20 48.49 -17.14
CA THR A 246 -65.42 48.30 -18.39
C THR A 246 -65.64 46.96 -19.08
N GLU A 247 -66.76 46.29 -18.80
CA GLU A 247 -67.24 45.12 -19.57
C GLU A 247 -68.53 45.41 -20.36
N ALA A 248 -68.94 46.69 -20.44
CA ALA A 248 -69.98 47.17 -21.36
C ALA A 248 -69.44 47.64 -22.72
N SER A 249 -68.12 47.57 -22.97
CA SER A 249 -67.48 48.11 -24.19
C SER A 249 -66.61 47.10 -24.97
N LYS A 250 -66.79 45.78 -24.75
CA LYS A 250 -66.03 44.74 -25.47
C LYS A 250 -66.85 43.52 -25.90
N ALA A 251 -68.18 43.61 -25.82
CA ALA A 251 -69.12 42.60 -26.32
C ALA A 251 -69.53 42.83 -27.80
N GLU A 252 -68.81 43.70 -28.52
CA GLU A 252 -69.04 43.98 -29.94
C GLU A 252 -67.73 43.80 -30.70
N GLY A 253 -67.51 42.60 -31.26
CA GLY A 253 -66.38 42.32 -32.14
C GLY A 253 -65.55 41.10 -31.73
N ALA A 254 -66.01 39.91 -32.15
CA ALA A 254 -65.19 38.78 -32.63
C ALA A 254 -65.94 37.44 -32.47
N ASN A 255 -67.10 37.31 -33.12
CA ASN A 255 -67.60 35.99 -33.51
C ASN A 255 -67.32 35.82 -35.01
N GLY A 256 -66.27 35.08 -35.35
CA GLY A 256 -65.99 34.70 -36.74
C GLY A 256 -64.55 34.28 -37.00
N GLN A 257 -64.41 33.03 -37.47
CA GLN A 257 -63.32 32.46 -38.26
C GLN A 257 -62.19 31.71 -37.54
N ARG A 258 -62.42 30.39 -37.37
CA ARG A 258 -61.54 29.36 -37.95
C ARG A 258 -62.39 28.24 -38.57
N SER A 259 -62.10 27.99 -39.86
CA SER A 259 -62.69 27.03 -40.82
C SER A 259 -64.09 27.33 -41.36
#